data_AF-A0A7S0AQJ8-F1
#
_entry.id   AF-A0A7S0AQJ8-F1
#
_cell.length_a   1.000
_cell.length_b   1.000
_cell.length_c   1.000
_cell.angle_alpha   90.00
_cell.angle_beta   90.00
_cell.angle_gamma   90.00
#
_symmetry.space_group_name_H-M   'P 1'
#
loop_
_entity.id
_entity.type
_entity.pdbx_description
1 polymer ?
#
loop_
_entity_poly.entity_id
_entity_poly.type
_entity_poly.pdbx_seq_one_letter_code
_entity_poly.pdbx_strand_id
1 'polypeptide(L)'
;MSNKLNTALLDKSVTDILTFSTGGTITKAGEELKGKKRNFVETVECQITLKNYDPTREKRFSGTFKLPTVPRPNLKCCVLGNAIHCEQADRIGVDHMSVEDLKKLNK
;
A
#
# COMPACT_ATOMS: atom_id res chain seq x y z
N MET A 1 18.33 9.10 -4.92
CA MET A 1 17.40 9.71 -3.95
C MET A 1 17.26 8.75 -2.79
N SER A 2 17.90 9.04 -1.66
CA SER A 2 17.80 8.22 -0.45
C SER A 2 16.36 8.29 0.07
N ASN A 3 15.72 7.13 0.15
CA ASN A 3 14.36 7.00 0.65
C ASN A 3 14.34 7.45 2.12
N LYS A 4 13.57 8.49 2.43
CA LYS A 4 13.54 9.12 3.77
C LYS A 4 12.73 8.33 4.80
N LEU A 5 11.99 7.32 4.34
CA LEU A 5 11.40 6.31 5.20
C LEU A 5 12.26 5.05 5.18
N ASN A 6 12.53 4.54 6.38
CA ASN A 6 13.17 3.25 6.55
C ASN A 6 12.18 2.15 6.15
N THR A 7 12.37 1.58 4.95
CA THR A 7 11.51 0.51 4.40
C THR A 7 11.47 -0.70 5.33
N ALA A 8 12.62 -1.09 5.90
CA ALA A 8 12.70 -2.23 6.81
C ALA A 8 11.89 -2.00 8.12
N LEU A 9 11.81 -0.74 8.58
CA LEU A 9 10.99 -0.40 9.74
C LEU A 9 9.49 -0.53 9.44
N LEU A 10 9.07 -0.09 8.24
CA LEU A 10 7.68 -0.20 7.82
C LEU A 10 7.27 -1.67 7.66
N ASP A 11 8.09 -2.47 6.98
CA ASP A 11 7.82 -3.90 6.75
C ASP A 11 7.73 -4.68 8.07
N LYS A 12 8.65 -4.38 9.00
CA LYS A 12 8.60 -4.96 10.36
C LYS A 12 7.32 -4.54 11.09
N SER A 13 6.96 -3.26 11.05
CA SER A 13 5.76 -2.75 11.73
C SER A 13 4.48 -3.40 11.23
N VAL A 14 4.36 -3.59 9.91
CA VAL A 14 3.19 -4.27 9.32
C VAL A 14 3.14 -5.74 9.71
N THR A 15 4.29 -6.43 9.73
CA THR A 15 4.38 -7.83 10.14
C THR A 15 4.03 -8.02 11.61
N ASP A 16 4.52 -7.14 12.49
CA ASP A 16 4.22 -7.16 13.91
C ASP A 16 2.72 -6.96 14.16
N ILE A 17 2.09 -6.02 13.45
CA ILE A 17 0.64 -5.78 13.52
C ILE A 17 -0.16 -7.04 13.13
N LEU A 18 0.20 -7.70 12.03
CA LEU A 18 -0.47 -8.91 11.56
C LEU A 18 -0.29 -10.07 12.56
N THR A 19 0.91 -10.19 13.14
CA THR A 19 1.22 -11.21 14.15
C THR A 19 0.42 -10.97 15.44
N PHE A 20 0.26 -9.71 15.86
CA PHE A 20 -0.55 -9.35 17.01
C PHE A 20 -2.05 -9.63 16.80
N SER A 21 -2.58 -9.31 15.62
CA SER A 21 -3.99 -9.57 15.26
C SER A 21 -4.32 -11.07 15.24
N THR A 22 -3.37 -11.90 14.82
CA THR A 22 -3.53 -13.38 14.80
C THR A 22 -3.39 -14.04 16.18
N GLY A 23 -3.01 -13.28 17.22
CA GLY A 23 -2.85 -13.77 18.59
C GLY A 23 -1.42 -14.17 18.96
N GLY A 24 -0.44 -13.86 18.11
CA GLY A 24 0.98 -14.05 18.40
C GLY A 24 1.53 -13.04 19.42
N THR A 25 2.73 -13.30 19.91
CA THR A 25 3.48 -12.41 20.80
C THR A 25 4.37 -11.48 19.99
N ILE A 26 4.33 -10.17 20.29
CA ILE A 26 5.20 -9.16 19.67
C ILE A 26 6.04 -8.48 20.75
N THR A 27 7.25 -8.03 20.38
CA THR A 27 8.11 -7.24 21.27
C THR A 27 8.04 -5.76 20.86
N LYS A 28 7.35 -4.94 21.65
CA LYS A 28 7.22 -3.50 21.39
C LYS A 28 7.97 -2.73 22.48
N ALA A 29 8.97 -1.94 22.08
CA ALA A 29 9.76 -1.09 22.99
C ALA A 29 10.39 -1.82 24.20
N GLY A 30 10.67 -3.12 24.08
CA GLY A 30 11.26 -3.94 25.14
C GLY A 30 10.26 -4.77 25.95
N GLU A 31 8.96 -4.61 25.73
CA GLU A 31 7.91 -5.38 26.40
C GLU A 31 7.30 -6.43 25.46
N GLU A 32 7.07 -7.64 25.98
CA GLU A 32 6.35 -8.70 25.27
C GLU A 32 4.84 -8.51 25.42
N LEU A 33 4.18 -8.24 24.30
CA LEU A 33 2.73 -8.08 24.23
C LEU A 33 2.13 -9.30 23.57
N LYS A 34 1.21 -9.96 24.28
CA LYS A 34 0.43 -11.07 23.73
C LYS A 34 -0.78 -10.55 22.97
N GLY A 35 -0.85 -10.87 21.68
CA GLY A 35 -2.00 -10.59 20.83
C GLY A 35 -3.27 -11.27 21.29
N LYS A 36 -4.42 -10.62 21.05
CA LYS A 36 -5.74 -11.20 21.29
C LYS A 36 -6.50 -11.26 19.98
N LYS A 37 -6.69 -12.47 19.46
CA LYS A 37 -7.52 -12.72 18.28
C LYS A 37 -8.98 -12.34 18.58
N ARG A 38 -9.54 -11.41 17.80
CA ARG A 38 -10.95 -11.01 17.89
C ARG A 38 -11.78 -11.76 16.85
N ASN A 39 -13.09 -11.92 17.11
CA ASN A 39 -14.00 -12.66 16.23
C ASN A 39 -14.62 -11.79 15.12
N PHE A 40 -14.02 -10.64 14.81
CA PHE A 40 -14.50 -9.72 13.78
C PHE A 40 -13.33 -9.20 12.94
N VAL A 41 -13.63 -8.64 11.76
CA VAL A 41 -12.62 -8.08 10.86
C VAL A 41 -12.08 -6.77 11.44
N GLU A 42 -10.79 -6.73 11.75
CA GLU A 42 -10.11 -5.57 12.31
C GLU A 42 -9.66 -4.61 11.21
N THR A 43 -9.91 -3.32 11.40
CA THR A 43 -9.28 -2.25 10.61
C THR A 43 -8.06 -1.75 11.38
N VAL A 44 -6.91 -1.69 10.71
CA VAL A 44 -5.68 -1.16 11.29
C VAL A 44 -5.34 0.17 10.63
N GLU A 45 -5.02 1.17 11.45
CA GLU A 45 -4.48 2.45 10.97
C GLU A 45 -2.96 2.49 11.16
N CYS A 46 -2.24 2.86 10.11
CA CYS A 46 -0.80 3.09 10.16
C CYS A 46 -0.53 4.58 10.09
N GLN A 47 0.04 5.13 11.16
CA GLN A 47 0.47 6.53 11.21
C GLN A 47 1.98 6.62 11.02
N ILE A 48 2.41 7.52 10.15
CA ILE A 48 3.82 7.77 9.86
C ILE A 48 4.17 9.17 10.35
N THR A 49 5.09 9.27 11.29
CA THR A 49 5.62 10.55 11.76
C THR A 49 6.94 10.85 11.06
N LEU A 50 6.99 11.96 10.34
CA LEU A 50 8.21 12.44 9.70
C LEU A 50 8.92 13.44 10.63
N LYS A 51 10.11 13.09 11.11
CA LYS A 51 10.97 14.01 11.85
C LYS A 51 11.82 14.81 10.85
N ASN A 52 12.03 16.10 11.13
CA ASN A 52 12.90 17.00 10.35
C ASN A 52 12.46 17.22 8.88
N TYR A 53 11.15 17.14 8.59
CA TYR A 53 10.62 17.46 7.27
C TYR A 53 10.23 18.93 7.17
N ASP A 54 10.79 19.64 6.20
CA ASP A 54 10.44 21.03 5.89
C ASP A 54 9.54 21.06 4.64
N PRO A 55 8.24 21.36 4.75
CA PRO A 55 7.30 21.34 3.63
C PRO A 55 7.59 22.41 2.57
N THR A 56 8.41 23.42 2.89
CA THR A 56 8.78 24.49 1.95
C THR A 56 9.94 24.07 1.06
N ARG A 57 10.97 23.45 1.65
CA ARG A 57 12.14 22.93 0.93
C ARG A 57 11.86 21.60 0.25
N GLU A 58 10.98 20.80 0.83
CA GLU A 58 10.65 19.47 0.33
C GLU A 58 9.13 19.39 0.16
N LYS A 59 8.65 19.73 -1.03
CA LYS A 59 7.21 19.67 -1.34
C LYS A 59 6.67 18.26 -1.54
N ARG A 60 7.53 17.32 -1.91
CA ARG A 60 7.13 15.96 -2.31
C ARG A 60 7.83 14.94 -1.43
N PHE A 61 7.01 14.22 -0.68
CA PHE A 61 7.42 12.97 -0.07
C PHE A 61 7.78 11.98 -1.20
N SER A 62 9.05 11.61 -1.32
CA SER A 62 9.55 10.71 -2.36
C SER A 62 9.88 9.35 -1.74
N GLY A 63 9.04 8.36 -2.06
CA GLY A 63 9.21 6.97 -1.65
C GLY A 63 8.02 6.16 -2.16
N THR A 64 8.28 5.16 -2.99
CA THR A 64 7.26 4.19 -3.42
C THR A 64 7.36 3.00 -2.48
N PHE A 65 6.25 2.65 -1.83
CA PHE A 65 6.17 1.48 -0.95
C PHE A 65 5.12 0.52 -1.48
N LYS A 66 5.47 -0.76 -1.50
CA LYS A 66 4.53 -1.83 -1.79
C LYS A 66 4.05 -2.37 -0.46
N LEU A 67 2.79 -2.12 -0.13
CA LEU A 67 2.18 -2.75 1.05
C LEU A 67 2.01 -4.26 0.79
N PRO A 68 2.20 -5.11 1.81
CA PRO A 68 2.07 -6.57 1.66
C PRO A 68 0.62 -7.03 1.46
N THR A 69 -0.34 -6.29 2.01
CA THR A 69 -1.78 -6.56 1.90
C THR A 69 -2.46 -5.48 1.08
N VAL A 70 -3.39 -5.86 0.21
CA VAL A 70 -4.19 -4.91 -0.57
C VAL A 70 -5.13 -4.16 0.38
N PRO A 71 -4.96 -2.83 0.57
CA PRO A 71 -5.74 -2.08 1.55
C PRO A 71 -7.20 -1.87 1.12
N ARG A 72 -7.50 -1.99 -0.18
CA ARG A 72 -8.85 -1.89 -0.74
C ARG A 72 -9.10 -3.03 -1.74
N PRO A 73 -9.59 -4.19 -1.28
CA PRO A 73 -9.80 -5.36 -2.14
C PRO A 73 -10.76 -5.14 -3.30
N ASN A 74 -11.76 -4.26 -3.12
CA ASN A 74 -12.79 -3.99 -4.14
C ASN A 74 -12.40 -2.88 -5.12
N LEU A 75 -11.18 -2.33 -5.02
CA LEU A 75 -10.72 -1.30 -5.94
C LEU A 75 -10.27 -1.96 -7.25
N LYS A 76 -11.02 -1.71 -8.32
CA LYS A 76 -10.65 -2.16 -9.66
C LYS A 76 -9.69 -1.17 -10.31
N CYS A 77 -8.57 -1.66 -10.81
CA CYS A 77 -7.60 -0.87 -11.56
C CYS A 77 -7.76 -1.16 -13.04
N CYS A 78 -7.86 -0.12 -13.86
CA CYS A 78 -7.91 -0.22 -15.32
C CYS A 78 -6.73 0.56 -15.91
N VAL A 79 -6.02 -0.05 -16.87
CA VAL A 79 -4.91 0.58 -17.59
C VAL A 79 -5.46 1.36 -18.78
N LEU A 80 -5.24 2.68 -18.76
CA LEU A 80 -5.53 3.53 -19.91
C LEU A 80 -4.22 3.77 -20.66
N GLY A 81 -4.15 3.34 -21.92
CA GLY A 81 -2.89 3.38 -22.64
C GLY A 81 -3.01 3.21 -24.15
N ASN A 82 -1.86 3.27 -24.82
CA ASN A 82 -1.72 3.00 -26.24
C ASN A 82 -1.68 1.48 -26.49
N ALA A 83 -1.72 1.06 -27.75
CA ALA A 83 -1.72 -0.35 -28.16
C ALA A 83 -0.68 -1.22 -27.40
N ILE A 84 0.56 -0.74 -27.25
CA ILE A 84 1.63 -1.46 -26.54
C ILE A 84 1.27 -1.70 -25.06
N HIS A 85 0.66 -0.72 -24.38
CA HIS A 85 0.27 -0.86 -22.99
C HIS A 85 -0.98 -1.72 -22.83
N CYS A 86 -1.90 -1.69 -23.79
CA CYS A 86 -3.05 -2.59 -23.83
C CYS A 86 -2.60 -4.05 -24.01
N GLU A 87 -1.69 -4.33 -24.94
CA GLU A 87 -1.13 -5.67 -25.13
C GLU A 87 -0.38 -6.18 -23.89
N GLN A 88 0.34 -5.30 -23.19
CA GLN A 88 0.97 -5.63 -21.92
C GLN A 88 -0.04 -5.92 -20.82
N ALA A 89 -1.10 -5.11 -20.72
CA ALA A 89 -2.17 -5.30 -19.75
C ALA A 89 -2.93 -6.61 -20.00
N ASP A 90 -3.21 -6.94 -21.25
CA ASP A 90 -3.80 -8.22 -21.66
C ASP A 90 -2.95 -9.40 -21.26
N ARG A 91 -1.64 -9.32 -21.45
CA ARG A 91 -0.71 -10.37 -21.03
C ARG A 91 -0.69 -10.57 -19.50
N ILE A 92 -0.90 -9.49 -18.74
CA ILE A 92 -0.93 -9.51 -17.27
C ILE A 92 -2.34 -9.84 -16.76
N GLY A 93 -3.37 -9.81 -17.62
CA GLY A 93 -4.77 -10.05 -17.26
C GLY A 93 -5.40 -8.88 -16.50
N VAL A 94 -4.98 -7.65 -16.77
CA VAL A 94 -5.52 -6.43 -16.16
C VAL A 94 -6.47 -5.73 -17.14
N ASP A 95 -7.62 -5.27 -16.64
CA ASP A 95 -8.57 -4.50 -17.44
C ASP A 95 -7.86 -3.32 -18.10
N HIS A 96 -8.11 -3.11 -19.40
CA HIS A 96 -7.53 -2.03 -20.16
C HIS A 96 -8.59 -1.34 -21.01
N MET A 97 -8.40 -0.05 -21.30
CA MET A 97 -9.26 0.68 -22.23
C MET A 97 -8.43 1.53 -23.17
N SER A 98 -8.76 1.45 -24.45
CA SER A 98 -8.14 2.28 -25.49
C SER A 98 -8.76 3.68 -25.51
N VAL A 99 -8.11 4.61 -26.22
CA VAL A 99 -8.65 5.96 -26.46
C VAL A 99 -10.02 5.92 -27.15
N GLU A 100 -10.27 4.91 -27.98
CA GLU A 100 -11.57 4.72 -28.65
C GLU A 100 -12.66 4.27 -27.67
N ASP A 101 -12.32 3.44 -26.70
CA ASP A 101 -13.28 2.95 -25.69
C ASP A 101 -13.57 4.02 -24.63
N LEU A 102 -12.59 4.86 -24.31
CA LEU A 102 -12.79 6.06 -23.48
C LEU A 102 -13.76 7.06 -24.12
N LYS A 103 -13.72 7.22 -25.45
CA LYS A 103 -14.68 8.09 -26.17
C LYS A 103 -16.11 7.54 -26.13
N LYS A 104 -16.28 6.22 -26.06
CA LYS A 104 -17.61 5.58 -25.93
C LYS A 104 -18.18 5.71 -24.52
N LEU A 105 -17.32 5.78 -23.50
CA LEU A 105 -17.72 5.95 -22.09
C LEU A 105 -18.24 7.36 -21.77
N ASN A 106 -17.76 8.38 -22.47
CA ASN A 106 -18.17 9.79 -22.28
C ASN A 106 -19.36 10.18 -23.17
N LYS A 107 -20.21 9.22 -23.53
CA LYS A 107 -21.44 9.48 -24.27
C LYS A 107 -22.63 9.56 -23.33
#